data_AF-A0A1L4D2W8-F1
#
_entry.id   AF-A0A1L4D2W8-F1
#
_cell.length_a   1.000
_cell.length_b   1.000
_cell.length_c   1.000
_cell.angle_alpha   90.00
_cell.angle_beta   90.00
_cell.angle_gamma   90.00
#
_symmetry.space_group_name_H-M   'P 1'
#
loop_
_entity.id
_entity.type
_entity.pdbx_description
1 polymer ?
#
loop_
_entity_poly.entity_id
_entity_poly.type
_entity_poly.pdbx_seq_one_letter_code
_entity_poly.pdbx_strand_id
1 'polypeptide(L)'
;MIKKKPLNKFNHEETILRIFLSENQMGIENTKKLQQVKETYTSLTYDQKCYIAQFTAELIKTKYQNFEKFSDHLYSYSMLSNDIDKWTYSEKLIEYLSESNHDNNFILKICEVLLEIIDYEFDKEIYNSPLIANCLALLIDIGINTTKNRSKEIHNLNIFDYITSNLIARSNLNHLEIRIALVYYLSRVEEKNQIHLQKILSRFGQSLLEHIFGKYFSNTKSTPVAFLFLLDHLSNFISGSAYLAEMGNAVLQSQMLKNPKDFIIFLENFLLRSPIQSEFMHAMTIHISFLLKKSCEINNLELIESLLQIMSNHLDKIYDLNKNDFNLQYDNIIDIITNAHNKKSREALKKLEKYYLQKSDKKSNKKIIYSNFKNKKANIKVSAKDDKIYSHFEEILILAA
;
A
#
# COMPACT_ATOMS: atom_id res chain seq x y z
N MET A 1 -3.34 33.19 -50.78
CA MET A 1 -3.35 31.71 -50.75
C MET A 1 -3.22 31.24 -49.31
N ILE A 2 -4.34 30.88 -48.68
CA ILE A 2 -4.34 30.27 -47.35
C ILE A 2 -3.83 28.84 -47.51
N LYS A 3 -2.64 28.55 -46.98
CA LYS A 3 -2.15 27.16 -46.87
C LYS A 3 -3.09 26.43 -45.91
N LYS A 4 -4.03 25.65 -46.47
CA LYS A 4 -4.75 24.62 -45.73
C LYS A 4 -3.70 23.72 -45.09
N LYS A 5 -3.62 23.72 -43.75
CA LYS A 5 -2.97 22.63 -43.02
C LYS A 5 -3.62 21.32 -43.52
N PRO A 6 -2.85 20.32 -43.95
CA PRO A 6 -3.45 19.06 -44.36
C PRO A 6 -4.20 18.48 -43.16
N LEU A 7 -5.45 18.04 -43.38
CA LEU A 7 -6.11 17.13 -42.44
C LEU A 7 -5.15 15.96 -42.24
N ASN A 8 -4.68 15.76 -41.00
CA ASN A 8 -3.92 14.58 -40.65
C ASN A 8 -4.73 13.35 -41.10
N LYS A 9 -4.11 12.47 -41.89
CA LYS A 9 -4.63 11.12 -42.12
C LYS A 9 -4.90 10.52 -40.74
N PHE A 10 -6.15 10.18 -40.44
CA PHE A 10 -6.49 9.45 -39.23
C PHE A 10 -5.59 8.21 -39.15
N ASN A 11 -4.85 8.06 -38.04
CA ASN A 11 -4.01 6.89 -37.85
C ASN A 11 -4.94 5.65 -37.78
N HIS A 12 -4.64 4.63 -38.58
CA HIS A 12 -5.44 3.41 -38.66
C HIS A 12 -5.57 2.74 -37.28
N GLU A 13 -4.50 2.79 -36.48
CA GLU A 13 -4.42 2.24 -35.12
C GLU A 13 -5.37 2.95 -34.14
N GLU A 14 -5.38 4.28 -34.14
CA GLU A 14 -6.31 5.07 -33.31
C GLU A 14 -7.76 4.82 -33.69
N THR A 15 -8.03 4.61 -34.99
CA THR A 15 -9.37 4.31 -35.48
C THR A 15 -9.86 2.96 -34.96
N ILE A 16 -9.00 1.92 -34.99
CA ILE A 16 -9.30 0.60 -34.41
C ILE A 16 -9.68 0.74 -32.93
N LEU A 17 -8.89 1.50 -32.17
CA LEU A 17 -9.10 1.67 -30.73
C LEU A 17 -10.38 2.45 -30.43
N ARG A 18 -10.68 3.50 -31.19
CA ARG A 18 -11.92 4.28 -31.03
C ARG A 18 -13.17 3.45 -31.35
N ILE A 19 -13.11 2.62 -32.39
CA ILE A 19 -14.18 1.67 -32.73
C ILE A 19 -14.35 0.68 -31.58
N PHE A 20 -13.26 0.09 -31.09
CA PHE A 20 -13.31 -0.82 -29.95
C PHE A 20 -13.94 -0.15 -28.72
N LEU A 21 -13.51 1.04 -28.34
CA LEU A 21 -14.05 1.78 -27.20
C LEU A 21 -15.54 2.14 -27.37
N SER A 22 -16.00 2.37 -28.59
CA SER A 22 -17.38 2.76 -28.88
C SER A 22 -18.34 1.58 -28.99
N GLU A 23 -17.85 0.42 -29.41
CA GLU A 23 -18.69 -0.73 -29.77
C GLU A 23 -18.54 -1.94 -28.84
N ASN A 24 -17.44 -2.04 -28.08
CA ASN A 24 -17.22 -3.18 -27.20
C ASN A 24 -18.17 -3.13 -26.01
N GLN A 25 -18.78 -4.27 -25.69
CA GLN A 25 -19.74 -4.41 -24.59
C GLN A 25 -19.14 -5.28 -23.49
N MET A 26 -19.44 -4.94 -22.25
CA MET A 26 -19.09 -5.76 -21.09
C MET A 26 -19.75 -7.14 -21.23
N GLY A 27 -18.95 -8.21 -21.11
CA GLY A 27 -19.40 -9.59 -21.23
C GLY A 27 -19.38 -10.23 -22.61
N ILE A 28 -18.98 -9.51 -23.66
CA ILE A 28 -18.68 -10.13 -24.96
C ILE A 28 -17.17 -10.41 -25.06
N GLU A 29 -16.74 -11.60 -24.65
CA GLU A 29 -15.33 -11.99 -24.68
C GLU A 29 -14.89 -12.49 -26.07
N ASN A 30 -14.57 -11.56 -26.98
CA ASN A 30 -13.82 -11.91 -28.19
C ASN A 30 -12.30 -11.79 -27.91
N THR A 31 -11.72 -12.84 -27.33
CA THR A 31 -10.32 -12.89 -26.88
C THR A 31 -9.32 -12.54 -27.98
N LYS A 32 -9.55 -12.96 -29.23
CA LYS A 32 -8.69 -12.63 -30.37
C LYS A 32 -8.74 -11.15 -30.73
N LYS A 33 -9.94 -10.57 -30.81
CA LYS A 33 -10.12 -9.14 -31.07
C LYS A 33 -9.49 -8.31 -29.96
N LEU A 34 -9.72 -8.70 -28.70
CA LEU A 34 -9.13 -8.02 -27.54
C LEU A 34 -7.59 -8.05 -27.58
N GLN A 35 -6.99 -9.19 -27.89
CA GLN A 35 -5.53 -9.30 -27.99
C GLN A 35 -4.95 -8.37 -29.07
N GLN A 36 -5.55 -8.36 -30.26
CA GLN A 36 -5.14 -7.45 -31.35
C GLN A 36 -5.26 -5.97 -30.95
N VAL A 37 -6.34 -5.61 -30.25
CA VAL A 37 -6.57 -4.25 -29.77
C VAL A 37 -5.54 -3.89 -28.68
N LYS A 38 -5.20 -4.81 -27.78
CA LYS A 38 -4.13 -4.59 -26.77
C LYS A 38 -2.76 -4.39 -27.40
N GLU A 39 -2.43 -5.16 -28.43
CA GLU A 39 -1.18 -5.01 -29.19
C GLU A 39 -1.13 -3.65 -29.89
N THR A 40 -2.24 -3.28 -30.55
CA THR A 40 -2.40 -1.96 -31.18
C THR A 40 -2.26 -0.83 -30.17
N TYR A 41 -2.87 -0.95 -28.99
CA TYR A 41 -2.72 0.05 -27.94
C TYR A 41 -1.28 0.14 -27.44
N THR A 42 -0.57 -0.99 -27.36
CA THR A 42 0.81 -1.03 -26.87
C THR A 42 1.78 -0.34 -27.82
N SER A 43 1.58 -0.46 -29.15
CA SER A 43 2.41 0.18 -30.18
C SER A 43 2.28 1.70 -30.25
N LEU A 44 1.20 2.27 -29.70
CA LEU A 44 0.98 3.71 -29.70
C LEU A 44 2.06 4.49 -28.92
N THR A 45 2.36 5.70 -29.40
CA THR A 45 3.19 6.67 -28.67
C THR A 45 2.48 7.21 -27.43
N TYR A 46 3.22 7.91 -26.58
CA TYR A 46 2.67 8.59 -25.39
C TYR A 46 1.51 9.52 -25.75
N ASP A 47 1.72 10.43 -26.71
CA ASP A 47 0.71 11.41 -27.12
C ASP A 47 -0.55 10.74 -27.68
N GLN A 48 -0.39 9.63 -28.40
CA GLN A 48 -1.50 8.86 -28.93
C GLN A 48 -2.30 8.17 -27.84
N LYS A 49 -1.63 7.60 -26.83
CA LYS A 49 -2.32 7.00 -25.66
C LYS A 49 -3.06 8.05 -24.84
N CYS A 50 -2.48 9.24 -24.66
CA CYS A 50 -3.15 10.39 -24.05
C CYS A 50 -4.39 10.82 -24.85
N TYR A 51 -4.28 10.88 -26.18
CA TYR A 51 -5.42 11.17 -27.06
C TYR A 51 -6.54 10.13 -26.92
N ILE A 52 -6.20 8.83 -26.83
CA ILE A 52 -7.20 7.78 -26.58
C ILE A 52 -7.88 7.95 -25.21
N ALA A 53 -7.14 8.35 -24.17
CA ALA A 53 -7.71 8.68 -22.86
C ALA A 53 -8.68 9.86 -22.96
N GLN A 54 -8.28 10.94 -23.63
CA GLN A 54 -9.13 12.12 -23.85
C GLN A 54 -10.40 11.77 -24.64
N PHE A 55 -10.27 11.04 -25.74
CA PHE A 55 -11.42 10.59 -26.54
C PHE A 55 -12.40 9.76 -25.69
N THR A 56 -11.88 8.88 -24.83
CA THR A 56 -12.70 8.07 -23.92
C THR A 56 -13.45 8.96 -22.93
N ALA A 57 -12.78 9.96 -22.35
CA ALA A 57 -13.42 10.91 -21.44
C ALA A 57 -14.55 11.70 -22.12
N GLU A 58 -14.32 12.19 -23.34
CA GLU A 58 -15.34 12.89 -24.14
C GLU A 58 -16.53 11.99 -24.48
N LEU A 59 -16.27 10.73 -24.83
CA LEU A 59 -17.31 9.74 -25.09
C LEU A 59 -18.16 9.47 -23.85
N ILE A 60 -17.53 9.17 -22.71
CA ILE A 60 -18.22 8.91 -21.43
C ILE A 60 -19.06 10.12 -21.02
N LYS A 61 -18.50 11.33 -21.13
CA LYS A 61 -19.21 12.57 -20.79
C LYS A 61 -20.43 12.77 -21.68
N THR A 62 -20.30 12.57 -22.99
CA THR A 62 -21.41 12.68 -23.94
C THR A 62 -22.53 11.70 -23.59
N LYS A 63 -22.17 10.45 -23.29
CA LYS A 63 -23.13 9.42 -22.86
C LYS A 63 -23.86 9.83 -21.58
N TYR A 64 -23.13 10.30 -20.57
CA TYR A 64 -23.73 10.79 -19.34
C TYR A 64 -24.70 11.97 -19.57
N GLN A 65 -24.31 12.96 -20.38
CA GLN A 65 -25.16 14.12 -20.70
C GLN A 65 -26.44 13.74 -21.43
N ASN A 66 -26.41 12.66 -22.20
CA ASN A 66 -27.57 12.09 -22.90
C ASN A 66 -28.35 11.08 -22.05
N PHE A 67 -28.01 10.89 -20.76
CA PHE A 67 -28.59 9.88 -19.88
C PHE A 67 -28.44 8.43 -20.39
N GLU A 68 -27.39 8.16 -21.15
CA GLU A 68 -27.05 6.83 -21.67
C GLU A 68 -26.09 6.08 -20.73
N LYS A 69 -26.17 4.74 -20.72
CA LYS A 69 -25.22 3.89 -19.98
C LYS A 69 -23.83 4.02 -20.61
N PHE A 70 -22.79 4.13 -19.77
CA PHE A 70 -21.39 4.21 -20.22
C PHE A 70 -20.46 3.17 -19.60
N SER A 71 -21.00 2.18 -18.88
CA SER A 71 -20.21 1.11 -18.24
C SER A 71 -19.28 0.40 -19.21
N ASP A 72 -19.78 0.12 -20.41
CA ASP A 72 -19.05 -0.60 -21.45
C ASP A 72 -17.83 0.17 -21.94
N HIS A 73 -17.92 1.50 -22.02
CA HIS A 73 -16.84 2.36 -22.48
C HIS A 73 -15.72 2.45 -21.43
N LEU A 74 -16.08 2.61 -20.16
CA LEU A 74 -15.12 2.63 -19.06
C LEU A 74 -14.46 1.26 -18.87
N TYR A 75 -15.25 0.18 -18.92
CA TYR A 75 -14.76 -1.21 -18.93
C TYR A 75 -13.74 -1.43 -20.04
N SER A 76 -14.10 -1.07 -21.27
CA SER A 76 -13.25 -1.26 -22.44
C SER A 76 -11.93 -0.51 -22.32
N TYR A 77 -11.95 0.72 -21.81
CA TYR A 77 -10.73 1.47 -21.57
C TYR A 77 -9.86 0.85 -20.49
N SER A 78 -10.42 0.54 -19.32
CA SER A 78 -9.69 -0.10 -18.23
C SER A 78 -9.10 -1.46 -18.65
N MET A 79 -9.74 -2.16 -19.58
CA MET A 79 -9.19 -3.38 -20.18
C MET A 79 -7.94 -3.15 -21.04
N LEU A 80 -7.76 -1.95 -21.62
CA LEU A 80 -6.58 -1.58 -22.41
C LEU A 80 -5.43 -1.06 -21.54
N SER A 81 -5.76 -0.36 -20.45
CA SER A 81 -4.79 0.34 -19.60
C SER A 81 -4.44 -0.38 -18.29
N ASN A 82 -4.95 -1.59 -18.05
CA ASN A 82 -4.70 -2.40 -16.84
C ASN A 82 -3.31 -3.05 -16.75
N ASP A 83 -2.28 -2.39 -17.24
CA ASP A 83 -0.89 -2.84 -17.15
C ASP A 83 -0.06 -1.81 -16.38
N ILE A 84 0.99 -2.27 -15.70
CA ILE A 84 1.87 -1.43 -14.86
C ILE A 84 2.46 -0.28 -15.68
N ASP A 85 2.99 -0.60 -16.86
CA ASP A 85 3.59 0.38 -17.76
C ASP A 85 2.57 1.36 -18.38
N LYS A 86 1.27 1.11 -18.17
CA LYS A 86 0.15 1.87 -18.74
C LYS A 86 -0.66 2.62 -17.69
N TRP A 87 -0.33 2.47 -16.41
CA TRP A 87 -1.06 3.09 -15.31
C TRP A 87 -1.20 4.61 -15.47
N THR A 88 -0.13 5.30 -15.89
CA THR A 88 -0.14 6.76 -16.12
C THR A 88 -1.23 7.23 -17.09
N TYR A 89 -1.67 6.40 -18.03
CA TYR A 89 -2.77 6.76 -18.93
C TYR A 89 -4.15 6.63 -18.26
N SER A 90 -4.28 5.71 -17.29
CA SER A 90 -5.48 5.62 -16.44
C SER A 90 -5.59 6.86 -15.54
N GLU A 91 -4.48 7.37 -15.01
CA GLU A 91 -4.46 8.65 -14.28
C GLU A 91 -4.90 9.81 -15.18
N LYS A 92 -4.40 9.87 -16.42
CA LYS A 92 -4.82 10.86 -17.42
C LYS A 92 -6.31 10.80 -17.75
N LEU A 93 -6.90 9.61 -17.82
CA LEU A 93 -8.35 9.48 -18.01
C LEU A 93 -9.12 10.20 -16.88
N ILE A 94 -8.73 10.01 -15.62
CA ILE A 94 -9.39 10.67 -14.48
C ILE A 94 -9.18 12.18 -14.51
N GLU A 95 -7.99 12.65 -14.89
CA GLU A 95 -7.71 14.06 -15.11
C GLU A 95 -8.72 14.66 -16.09
N TYR A 96 -8.87 14.07 -17.29
CA TYR A 96 -9.82 14.54 -18.31
C TYR A 96 -11.29 14.44 -17.88
N LEU A 97 -11.67 13.38 -17.17
CA LEU A 97 -13.03 13.25 -16.63
C LEU A 97 -13.33 14.32 -15.56
N SER A 98 -12.30 14.81 -14.85
CA SER A 98 -12.42 15.79 -13.77
C SER A 98 -12.29 17.24 -14.24
N GLU A 99 -11.61 17.51 -15.35
CA GLU A 99 -11.30 18.87 -15.85
C GLU A 99 -12.53 19.70 -16.26
N SER A 100 -13.68 19.07 -16.48
CA SER A 100 -14.66 19.63 -17.40
C SER A 100 -16.02 20.04 -16.81
N ASN A 101 -16.15 20.22 -15.47
CA ASN A 101 -17.17 21.07 -14.80
C ASN A 101 -17.28 20.94 -13.26
N HIS A 102 -16.39 20.20 -12.56
CA HIS A 102 -16.62 19.86 -11.14
C HIS A 102 -18.04 19.30 -10.86
N ASP A 103 -18.62 18.57 -11.81
CA ASP A 103 -19.92 17.92 -11.60
C ASP A 103 -19.74 16.71 -10.68
N ASN A 104 -19.98 16.92 -9.39
CA ASN A 104 -19.89 15.87 -8.37
C ASN A 104 -20.84 14.69 -8.64
N ASN A 105 -21.98 14.91 -9.32
CA ASN A 105 -22.88 13.81 -9.69
C ASN A 105 -22.26 12.95 -10.79
N PHE A 106 -21.57 13.57 -11.75
CA PHE A 106 -20.83 12.84 -12.78
C PHE A 106 -19.69 12.00 -12.18
N ILE A 107 -18.90 12.58 -11.27
CA ILE A 107 -17.84 11.86 -10.58
C ILE A 107 -18.40 10.71 -9.73
N LEU A 108 -19.50 10.93 -9.00
CA LEU A 108 -20.18 9.87 -8.27
C LEU A 108 -20.63 8.75 -9.21
N LYS A 109 -21.19 9.09 -10.38
CA LYS A 109 -21.60 8.12 -11.40
C LYS A 109 -20.41 7.31 -11.94
N ILE A 110 -19.24 7.92 -12.10
CA ILE A 110 -18.01 7.21 -12.46
C ILE A 110 -17.65 6.20 -11.36
N CYS A 111 -17.69 6.59 -10.08
CA CYS A 111 -17.44 5.67 -8.97
C CYS A 111 -18.44 4.51 -8.93
N GLU A 112 -19.73 4.78 -9.17
CA GLU A 112 -20.77 3.74 -9.29
C GLU A 112 -20.44 2.73 -10.39
N VAL A 113 -20.05 3.22 -11.57
CA VAL A 113 -19.73 2.37 -12.72
C VAL A 113 -18.43 1.58 -12.50
N LEU A 114 -17.42 2.16 -11.84
CA LEU A 114 -16.20 1.42 -11.47
C LEU A 114 -16.51 0.26 -10.52
N LEU A 115 -17.42 0.46 -9.56
CA LEU A 115 -17.87 -0.61 -8.67
C LEU A 115 -18.71 -1.66 -9.41
N GLU A 116 -19.56 -1.25 -10.35
CA GLU A 116 -20.30 -2.17 -11.24
C GLU A 116 -19.35 -3.08 -12.01
N ILE A 117 -18.25 -2.54 -12.56
CA ILE A 117 -17.23 -3.31 -13.26
C ILE A 117 -16.53 -4.29 -12.31
N ILE A 118 -16.19 -3.85 -11.09
CA ILE A 118 -15.56 -4.69 -10.08
C ILE A 118 -16.46 -5.86 -9.70
N ASP A 119 -17.74 -5.60 -9.42
CA ASP A 119 -18.72 -6.64 -9.08
C ASP A 119 -18.89 -7.63 -10.23
N TYR A 120 -19.01 -7.12 -11.46
CA TYR A 120 -19.12 -7.94 -12.65
C TYR A 120 -17.92 -8.89 -12.83
N GLU A 121 -16.69 -8.43 -12.56
CA GLU A 121 -15.52 -9.31 -12.65
C GLU A 121 -15.47 -10.33 -11.51
N PHE A 122 -15.86 -9.98 -10.29
CA PHE A 122 -15.91 -10.94 -9.16
C PHE A 122 -16.96 -12.03 -9.33
N ASP A 123 -18.02 -11.80 -10.11
CA ASP A 123 -19.01 -12.81 -10.45
C ASP A 123 -18.47 -13.89 -11.42
N LYS A 124 -17.29 -13.69 -12.03
CA LYS A 124 -16.65 -14.66 -12.91
C LYS A 124 -15.91 -15.75 -12.12
N GLU A 125 -15.91 -16.97 -12.65
CA GLU A 125 -15.10 -18.08 -12.11
C GLU A 125 -13.60 -17.75 -12.11
N ILE A 126 -13.13 -17.09 -13.17
CA ILE A 126 -11.77 -16.59 -13.32
C ILE A 126 -11.89 -15.10 -13.61
N TYR A 127 -11.62 -14.28 -12.59
CA TYR A 127 -11.71 -12.83 -12.69
C TYR A 127 -10.39 -12.21 -13.16
N ASN A 128 -10.49 -11.04 -13.80
CA ASN A 128 -9.31 -10.31 -14.28
C ASN A 128 -8.72 -9.40 -13.18
N SER A 129 -7.80 -9.95 -12.36
CA SER A 129 -7.15 -9.20 -11.27
C SER A 129 -6.51 -7.87 -11.70
N PRO A 130 -5.77 -7.78 -12.84
CA PRO A 130 -5.31 -6.49 -13.37
C PRO A 130 -6.41 -5.45 -13.60
N LEU A 131 -7.55 -5.86 -14.16
CA LEU A 131 -8.68 -4.96 -14.37
C LEU A 131 -9.26 -4.47 -13.02
N ILE A 132 -9.44 -5.38 -12.06
CA ILE A 132 -9.94 -5.05 -10.73
C ILE A 132 -9.00 -4.07 -10.03
N ALA A 133 -7.69 -4.34 -10.04
CA ALA A 133 -6.68 -3.46 -9.48
C ALA A 133 -6.72 -2.07 -10.13
N ASN A 134 -6.90 -2.01 -11.46
CA ASN A 134 -7.00 -0.74 -12.19
C ASN A 134 -8.24 0.05 -11.75
N CYS A 135 -9.41 -0.59 -11.69
CA CYS A 135 -10.66 0.05 -11.28
C CYS A 135 -10.60 0.54 -9.83
N LEU A 136 -10.05 -0.28 -8.92
CA LEU A 136 -9.85 0.09 -7.51
C LEU A 136 -8.88 1.26 -7.38
N ALA A 137 -7.78 1.25 -8.12
CA ALA A 137 -6.80 2.32 -8.08
C ALA A 137 -7.39 3.66 -8.56
N LEU A 138 -8.20 3.64 -9.62
CA LEU A 138 -8.93 4.83 -10.09
C LEU A 138 -9.94 5.33 -9.04
N LEU A 139 -10.67 4.41 -8.40
CA LEU A 139 -11.58 4.73 -7.29
C LEU A 139 -10.86 5.41 -6.13
N ILE A 140 -9.69 4.90 -5.75
CA ILE A 140 -8.84 5.48 -4.69
C ILE A 140 -8.40 6.88 -5.07
N ASP A 141 -7.91 7.11 -6.29
CA ASP A 141 -7.45 8.42 -6.73
C ASP A 141 -8.58 9.46 -6.72
N ILE A 142 -9.75 9.09 -7.24
CA ILE A 142 -10.93 9.95 -7.18
C ILE A 142 -11.21 10.30 -5.71
N GLY A 143 -11.21 9.31 -4.81
CA GLY A 143 -11.47 9.53 -3.39
C GLY A 143 -10.40 10.39 -2.68
N ILE A 144 -9.12 10.19 -2.96
CA ILE A 144 -8.03 10.99 -2.36
C ILE A 144 -8.06 12.42 -2.90
N ASN A 145 -8.29 12.61 -4.20
CA ASN A 145 -8.32 13.94 -4.81
C ASN A 145 -9.54 14.76 -4.38
N THR A 146 -10.72 14.11 -4.26
CA THR A 146 -11.92 14.77 -3.71
C THR A 146 -11.76 15.18 -2.25
N THR A 147 -11.03 14.39 -1.45
CA THR A 147 -10.79 14.71 -0.03
C THR A 147 -9.77 15.82 0.17
N LYS A 148 -8.68 15.87 -0.61
CA LYS A 148 -7.71 16.99 -0.58
C LYS A 148 -8.34 18.34 -0.95
N ASN A 149 -9.38 18.33 -1.76
CA ASN A 149 -10.12 19.52 -2.18
C ASN A 149 -11.28 19.92 -1.24
N ARG A 150 -11.39 19.31 -0.05
CA ARG A 150 -12.47 19.53 0.94
C ARG A 150 -12.62 20.95 1.50
N SER A 151 -11.69 21.86 1.23
CA SER A 151 -11.76 23.22 1.75
C SER A 151 -12.92 24.07 1.21
N LYS A 152 -13.76 23.57 0.29
CA LYS A 152 -14.77 24.41 -0.38
C LYS A 152 -16.23 23.93 -0.42
N GLU A 153 -16.59 22.63 -0.34
CA GLU A 153 -17.99 22.23 -0.62
C GLU A 153 -18.52 20.99 0.13
N ILE A 154 -19.78 21.08 0.58
CA ILE A 154 -20.56 20.03 1.28
C ILE A 154 -20.75 18.78 0.41
N HIS A 155 -20.77 18.92 -0.93
CA HIS A 155 -21.03 17.83 -1.86
C HIS A 155 -19.88 16.80 -1.98
N ASN A 156 -18.65 17.18 -1.61
CA ASN A 156 -17.49 16.27 -1.63
C ASN A 156 -17.58 15.18 -0.54
N LEU A 157 -18.44 15.35 0.47
CA LEU A 157 -18.68 14.34 1.50
C LEU A 157 -19.40 13.10 0.94
N ASN A 158 -20.32 13.29 -0.01
CA ASN A 158 -21.12 12.19 -0.56
C ASN A 158 -20.29 11.16 -1.35
N ILE A 159 -19.31 11.61 -2.15
CA ILE A 159 -18.45 10.71 -2.95
C ILE A 159 -17.57 9.87 -2.02
N PHE A 160 -16.97 10.52 -1.02
CA PHE A 160 -16.13 9.83 -0.04
C PHE A 160 -16.90 8.76 0.75
N ASP A 161 -18.08 9.13 1.29
CA ASP A 161 -18.90 8.21 2.07
C ASP A 161 -19.39 7.05 1.20
N TYR A 162 -19.70 7.33 -0.06
CA TYR A 162 -20.06 6.31 -1.05
C TYR A 162 -18.93 5.31 -1.30
N ILE A 163 -17.70 5.78 -1.60
CA ILE A 163 -16.54 4.91 -1.85
C ILE A 163 -16.24 4.07 -0.60
N THR A 164 -16.12 4.73 0.56
CA THR A 164 -15.83 4.08 1.84
C THR A 164 -16.84 3.00 2.16
N SER A 165 -18.14 3.31 2.12
CA SER A 165 -19.21 2.36 2.45
C SER A 165 -19.21 1.16 1.50
N ASN A 166 -19.01 1.39 0.20
CA ASN A 166 -19.02 0.34 -0.80
C ASN A 166 -17.80 -0.58 -0.73
N LEU A 167 -16.60 -0.04 -0.50
CA LEU A 167 -15.40 -0.85 -0.31
C LEU A 167 -15.48 -1.66 0.99
N ILE A 168 -15.98 -1.06 2.08
CA ILE A 168 -16.19 -1.77 3.35
C ILE A 168 -17.17 -2.93 3.16
N ALA A 169 -18.31 -2.69 2.49
CA ALA A 169 -19.31 -3.72 2.26
C ALA A 169 -18.71 -4.94 1.54
N ARG A 170 -17.89 -4.69 0.51
CA ARG A 170 -17.24 -5.74 -0.30
C ARG A 170 -16.02 -6.37 0.35
N SER A 171 -15.35 -5.69 1.28
CA SER A 171 -14.15 -6.21 1.96
C SER A 171 -14.39 -7.46 2.83
N ASN A 172 -15.66 -7.76 3.14
CA ASN A 172 -16.05 -8.98 3.82
C ASN A 172 -15.94 -10.22 2.90
N LEU A 173 -16.04 -10.02 1.59
CA LEU A 173 -15.69 -11.03 0.60
C LEU A 173 -14.16 -11.20 0.63
N ASN A 174 -13.65 -12.42 0.48
CA ASN A 174 -12.22 -12.72 0.67
C ASN A 174 -11.35 -12.28 -0.53
N HIS A 175 -11.55 -11.06 -1.03
CA HIS A 175 -10.82 -10.46 -2.14
C HIS A 175 -9.70 -9.56 -1.61
N LEU A 176 -8.46 -9.95 -1.87
CA LEU A 176 -7.27 -9.26 -1.35
C LEU A 176 -7.12 -7.87 -1.98
N GLU A 177 -7.48 -7.72 -3.25
CA GLU A 177 -7.45 -6.46 -3.99
C GLU A 177 -8.21 -5.36 -3.23
N ILE A 178 -9.44 -5.67 -2.79
CA ILE A 178 -10.29 -4.74 -2.04
C ILE A 178 -9.67 -4.42 -0.68
N ARG A 179 -9.14 -5.43 0.03
CA ARG A 179 -8.56 -5.25 1.36
C ARG A 179 -7.31 -4.37 1.33
N ILE A 180 -6.43 -4.57 0.34
CA ILE A 180 -5.25 -3.74 0.10
C ILE A 180 -5.68 -2.32 -0.26
N ALA A 181 -6.60 -2.17 -1.22
CA ALA A 181 -7.16 -0.90 -1.63
C ALA A 181 -7.76 -0.11 -0.46
N LEU A 182 -8.50 -0.77 0.43
CA LEU A 182 -9.16 -0.16 1.58
C LEU A 182 -8.16 0.34 2.63
N VAL A 183 -7.09 -0.42 2.91
CA VAL A 183 -6.00 0.04 3.79
C VAL A 183 -5.29 1.24 3.19
N TYR A 184 -4.93 1.16 1.90
CA TYR A 184 -4.30 2.27 1.18
C TYR A 184 -5.15 3.53 1.24
N TYR A 185 -6.45 3.40 0.94
CA TYR A 185 -7.40 4.50 0.92
C TYR A 185 -7.61 5.13 2.31
N LEU A 186 -8.00 4.35 3.31
CA LEU A 186 -8.36 4.90 4.62
C LEU A 186 -7.15 5.41 5.42
N SER A 187 -5.94 4.93 5.11
CA SER A 187 -4.71 5.46 5.70
C SER A 187 -4.36 6.89 5.23
N ARG A 188 -4.91 7.31 4.08
CA ARG A 188 -4.58 8.59 3.42
C ARG A 188 -5.71 9.62 3.44
N VAL A 189 -6.89 9.27 3.96
CA VAL A 189 -8.02 10.21 4.10
C VAL A 189 -8.24 10.54 5.58
N GLU A 190 -8.45 11.82 5.91
CA GLU A 190 -8.66 12.48 7.23
C GLU A 190 -8.90 11.64 8.51
N GLU A 191 -8.50 12.18 9.66
CA GLU A 191 -8.42 11.54 11.00
C GLU A 191 -9.65 10.74 11.48
N LYS A 192 -10.89 11.13 11.14
CA LYS A 192 -12.11 10.36 11.51
C LYS A 192 -12.10 8.92 10.96
N ASN A 193 -11.30 8.67 9.93
CA ASN A 193 -11.20 7.38 9.25
C ASN A 193 -10.30 6.38 9.95
N GLN A 194 -9.51 6.80 10.93
CA GLN A 194 -8.71 5.88 11.73
C GLN A 194 -9.61 4.89 12.49
N ILE A 195 -10.78 5.32 12.96
CA ILE A 195 -11.76 4.42 13.62
C ILE A 195 -12.30 3.38 12.63
N HIS A 196 -12.62 3.80 11.40
CA HIS A 196 -13.08 2.87 10.36
C HIS A 196 -11.99 1.87 10.00
N LEU A 197 -10.78 2.37 9.74
CA LEU A 197 -9.62 1.53 9.45
C LEU A 197 -9.38 0.52 10.58
N GLN A 198 -9.42 0.94 11.85
CA GLN A 198 -9.25 0.03 12.98
C GLN A 198 -10.32 -1.06 13.03
N LYS A 199 -11.60 -0.72 12.83
CA LYS A 199 -12.73 -1.68 12.80
C LYS A 199 -12.62 -2.68 11.65
N ILE A 200 -12.04 -2.26 10.53
CA ILE A 200 -11.87 -3.08 9.34
C ILE A 200 -10.67 -4.02 9.54
N LEU A 201 -9.55 -3.48 10.01
CA LEU A 201 -8.36 -4.25 10.36
C LEU A 201 -8.65 -5.26 11.48
N SER A 202 -9.58 -4.98 12.40
CA SER A 202 -9.96 -5.97 13.40
C SER A 202 -10.69 -7.19 12.82
N ARG A 203 -11.19 -7.13 11.57
CA ARG A 203 -11.90 -8.23 10.91
C ARG A 203 -10.97 -9.09 10.05
N PHE A 204 -10.12 -8.47 9.23
CA PHE A 204 -9.26 -9.20 8.28
C PHE A 204 -7.78 -8.87 8.41
N GLY A 205 -7.38 -7.96 9.32
CA GLY A 205 -6.03 -7.42 9.42
C GLY A 205 -4.97 -8.50 9.64
N GLN A 206 -5.28 -9.54 10.42
CA GLN A 206 -4.37 -10.67 10.61
C GLN A 206 -4.07 -11.38 9.28
N SER A 207 -5.12 -11.83 8.59
CA SER A 207 -4.98 -12.54 7.31
C SER A 207 -4.29 -11.71 6.24
N LEU A 208 -4.59 -10.40 6.19
CA LEU A 208 -3.95 -9.49 5.26
C LEU A 208 -2.47 -9.33 5.59
N LEU A 209 -2.12 -9.06 6.86
CA LEU A 209 -0.73 -8.85 7.26
C LEU A 209 0.12 -10.12 7.07
N GLU A 210 -0.43 -11.29 7.40
CA GLU A 210 0.21 -12.58 7.11
C GLU A 210 0.45 -12.78 5.60
N HIS A 211 -0.51 -12.39 4.76
CA HIS A 211 -0.39 -12.46 3.31
C HIS A 211 0.70 -11.52 2.78
N ILE A 212 0.75 -10.26 3.23
CA ILE A 212 1.79 -9.30 2.84
C ILE A 212 3.18 -9.79 3.23
N PHE A 213 3.35 -10.33 4.45
CA PHE A 213 4.61 -10.97 4.83
C PHE A 213 4.93 -12.19 3.97
N GLY A 214 3.92 -13.00 3.62
CA GLY A 214 4.07 -14.08 2.65
C GLY A 214 4.65 -13.58 1.31
N LYS A 215 4.13 -12.47 0.78
CA LYS A 215 4.65 -11.83 -0.44
C LYS A 215 6.05 -11.25 -0.27
N TYR A 216 6.38 -10.74 0.91
CA TYR A 216 7.72 -10.23 1.22
C TYR A 216 8.77 -11.35 1.19
N PHE A 217 8.48 -12.51 1.80
CA PHE A 217 9.43 -13.63 1.92
C PHE A 217 9.49 -14.57 0.71
N SER A 218 8.44 -14.64 -0.11
CA SER A 218 8.32 -15.69 -1.14
C SER A 218 8.92 -15.35 -2.51
N ASN A 219 8.88 -14.09 -2.95
CA ASN A 219 9.18 -13.74 -4.34
C ASN A 219 9.92 -12.40 -4.48
N THR A 220 11.07 -12.43 -5.15
CA THR A 220 11.93 -11.26 -5.40
C THR A 220 11.23 -10.10 -6.12
N LYS A 221 10.18 -10.37 -6.91
CA LYS A 221 9.39 -9.34 -7.59
C LYS A 221 8.44 -8.60 -6.64
N SER A 222 7.81 -9.32 -5.70
CA SER A 222 6.86 -8.73 -4.74
C SER A 222 7.54 -8.19 -3.48
N THR A 223 8.76 -8.64 -3.16
CA THR A 223 9.50 -8.18 -1.97
C THR A 223 9.58 -6.65 -1.85
N PRO A 224 9.96 -5.88 -2.89
CA PRO A 224 10.06 -4.42 -2.76
C PRO A 224 8.70 -3.77 -2.50
N VAL A 225 7.66 -4.23 -3.18
CA VAL A 225 6.29 -3.69 -3.05
C VAL A 225 5.72 -4.01 -1.67
N ALA A 226 5.89 -5.25 -1.20
CA ALA A 226 5.45 -5.65 0.13
C ALA A 226 6.19 -4.89 1.23
N PHE A 227 7.49 -4.65 1.05
CA PHE A 227 8.27 -3.86 2.00
C PHE A 227 7.77 -2.42 2.08
N LEU A 228 7.50 -1.78 0.93
CA LEU A 228 6.99 -0.40 0.91
C LEU A 228 5.58 -0.30 1.49
N PHE A 229 4.70 -1.26 1.17
CA PHE A 229 3.38 -1.33 1.81
C PHE A 229 3.50 -1.43 3.33
N LEU A 230 4.39 -2.30 3.85
CA LEU A 230 4.64 -2.41 5.29
C LEU A 230 5.23 -1.11 5.85
N LEU A 231 6.17 -0.47 5.15
CA LEU A 231 6.76 0.80 5.56
C LEU A 231 5.69 1.90 5.75
N ASP A 232 4.74 1.97 4.83
CA ASP A 232 3.67 2.98 4.83
C ASP A 232 2.53 2.65 5.79
N HIS A 233 2.27 1.36 6.04
CA HIS A 233 1.01 0.93 6.68
C HIS A 233 1.15 0.10 7.94
N LEU A 234 2.33 -0.43 8.29
CA LEU A 234 2.47 -1.32 9.44
C LEU A 234 2.03 -0.64 10.75
N SER A 235 2.27 0.67 10.90
CA SER A 235 1.80 1.47 12.05
C SER A 235 0.30 1.25 12.32
N ASN A 236 -0.53 1.26 11.27
CA ASN A 236 -1.98 1.06 11.40
C ASN A 236 -2.35 -0.32 11.97
N PHE A 237 -1.52 -1.34 11.74
CA PHE A 237 -1.71 -2.68 12.28
C PHE A 237 -1.21 -2.84 13.71
N ILE A 238 -0.33 -1.95 14.19
CA ILE A 238 0.39 -2.13 15.46
C ILE A 238 0.08 -1.08 16.53
N SER A 239 -0.43 0.10 16.16
CA SER A 239 -0.62 1.23 17.09
C SER A 239 -2.07 1.75 17.20
N GLY A 240 -3.04 1.15 16.51
CA GLY A 240 -4.42 1.67 16.46
C GLY A 240 -5.28 1.37 17.71
N SER A 241 -5.25 0.13 18.21
CA SER A 241 -6.00 -0.29 19.40
C SER A 241 -5.30 -1.45 20.09
N ALA A 242 -5.63 -1.74 21.35
CA ALA A 242 -5.05 -2.87 22.08
C ALA A 242 -5.23 -4.21 21.34
N TYR A 243 -6.40 -4.42 20.73
CA TYR A 243 -6.66 -5.61 19.91
C TYR A 243 -5.74 -5.69 18.68
N LEU A 244 -5.58 -4.56 17.95
CA LEU A 244 -4.68 -4.53 16.80
C LEU A 244 -3.23 -4.73 17.21
N ALA A 245 -2.79 -4.11 18.30
CA ALA A 245 -1.45 -4.34 18.84
C ALA A 245 -1.24 -5.82 19.17
N GLU A 246 -2.17 -6.49 19.83
CA GLU A 246 -2.08 -7.93 20.12
C GLU A 246 -2.01 -8.78 18.83
N MET A 247 -2.92 -8.52 17.88
CA MET A 247 -2.97 -9.19 16.58
C MET A 247 -1.66 -8.98 15.79
N GLY A 248 -1.20 -7.74 15.67
CA GLY A 248 0.02 -7.39 14.95
C GLY A 248 1.22 -8.07 15.58
N ASN A 249 1.27 -8.13 16.91
CA ASN A 249 2.33 -8.81 17.63
C ASN A 249 2.32 -10.33 17.39
N ALA A 250 1.14 -10.95 17.37
CA ALA A 250 1.00 -12.38 17.05
C ALA A 250 1.50 -12.69 15.63
N VAL A 251 1.16 -11.84 14.65
CA VAL A 251 1.65 -12.00 13.27
C VAL A 251 3.16 -11.83 13.22
N LEU A 252 3.72 -10.76 13.80
CA LEU A 252 5.17 -10.54 13.81
C LEU A 252 5.93 -11.71 14.45
N GLN A 253 5.44 -12.24 15.57
CA GLN A 253 6.02 -13.44 16.19
C GLN A 253 5.94 -14.65 15.27
N SER A 254 4.78 -14.92 14.66
CA SER A 254 4.59 -16.02 13.71
C SER A 254 5.58 -15.93 12.54
N GLN A 255 5.74 -14.74 11.95
CA GLN A 255 6.65 -14.51 10.83
C GLN A 255 8.12 -14.62 11.23
N MET A 256 8.50 -14.10 12.41
CA MET A 256 9.84 -14.28 12.97
C MET A 256 10.20 -15.76 13.17
N LEU A 257 9.25 -16.58 13.64
CA LEU A 257 9.49 -18.00 13.86
C LEU A 257 9.54 -18.81 12.56
N LYS A 258 8.75 -18.43 11.55
CA LYS A 258 8.75 -19.07 10.23
C LYS A 258 10.00 -18.72 9.42
N ASN A 259 10.40 -17.44 9.41
CA ASN A 259 11.47 -16.91 8.56
C ASN A 259 12.49 -16.09 9.39
N PRO A 260 13.22 -16.68 10.35
CA PRO A 260 13.97 -15.94 11.37
C PRO A 260 15.02 -14.98 10.80
N LYS A 261 15.82 -15.43 9.83
CA LYS A 261 16.90 -14.61 9.26
C LYS A 261 16.36 -13.45 8.42
N ASP A 262 15.41 -13.73 7.53
CA ASP A 262 14.82 -12.73 6.66
C ASP A 262 13.95 -11.74 7.43
N PHE A 263 13.32 -12.18 8.52
CA PHE A 263 12.57 -11.31 9.41
C PHE A 263 13.47 -10.32 10.16
N ILE A 264 14.64 -10.75 10.64
CA ILE A 264 15.63 -9.84 11.26
C ILE A 264 16.08 -8.80 10.23
N ILE A 265 16.40 -9.22 9.01
CA ILE A 265 16.77 -8.30 7.92
C ILE A 265 15.64 -7.31 7.61
N PHE A 266 14.39 -7.80 7.54
CA PHE A 266 13.21 -6.95 7.38
C PHE A 266 13.13 -5.90 8.49
N LEU A 267 13.19 -6.31 9.76
CA LEU A 267 12.98 -5.45 10.91
C LEU A 267 14.08 -4.38 11.01
N GLU A 268 15.34 -4.75 10.76
CA GLU A 268 16.46 -3.80 10.66
C GLU A 268 16.21 -2.73 9.60
N ASN A 269 15.88 -3.16 8.37
CA ASN A 269 15.63 -2.24 7.26
C ASN A 269 14.40 -1.37 7.49
N PHE A 270 13.33 -1.94 8.04
CA PHE A 270 12.09 -1.26 8.36
C PHE A 270 12.35 -0.15 9.37
N LEU A 271 13.00 -0.43 10.50
CA LEU A 271 13.31 0.58 11.51
C LEU A 271 14.27 1.66 11.01
N LEU A 272 15.18 1.33 10.08
CA LEU A 272 16.09 2.30 9.45
C LEU A 272 15.34 3.32 8.58
N ARG A 273 14.26 2.93 7.92
CA ARG A 273 13.51 3.77 6.98
C ARG A 273 12.22 4.36 7.55
N SER A 274 11.74 3.83 8.68
CA SER A 274 10.48 4.25 9.30
C SER A 274 10.52 5.69 9.78
N PRO A 275 9.37 6.38 9.82
CA PRO A 275 9.28 7.75 10.33
C PRO A 275 9.68 7.79 11.80
N ILE A 276 10.46 8.82 12.16
CA ILE A 276 10.94 9.01 13.51
C ILE A 276 9.91 9.83 14.31
N GLN A 277 8.81 9.19 14.70
CA GLN A 277 7.72 9.78 15.49
C GLN A 277 7.57 9.07 16.84
N SER A 278 7.36 9.81 17.93
CA SER A 278 7.39 9.26 19.30
C SER A 278 6.38 8.11 19.51
N GLU A 279 5.12 8.27 19.06
CA GLU A 279 4.08 7.24 19.17
C GLU A 279 4.46 5.94 18.43
N PHE A 280 4.98 6.08 17.21
CA PHE A 280 5.44 4.93 16.42
C PHE A 280 6.64 4.24 17.09
N MET A 281 7.61 5.01 17.58
CA MET A 281 8.80 4.46 18.26
C MET A 281 8.41 3.74 19.56
N HIS A 282 7.40 4.24 20.29
CA HIS A 282 6.84 3.57 21.46
C HIS A 282 6.19 2.24 21.09
N ALA A 283 5.29 2.23 20.10
CA ALA A 283 4.66 0.99 19.62
C ALA A 283 5.71 -0.04 19.20
N MET A 284 6.70 0.35 18.39
CA MET A 284 7.77 -0.55 17.97
C MET A 284 8.60 -1.07 19.13
N THR A 285 8.87 -0.27 20.16
CA THR A 285 9.55 -0.73 21.38
C THR A 285 8.80 -1.90 22.03
N ILE A 286 7.48 -1.76 22.19
CA ILE A 286 6.62 -2.80 22.76
C ILE A 286 6.71 -4.08 21.91
N HIS A 287 6.56 -3.96 20.59
CA HIS A 287 6.60 -5.12 19.69
C HIS A 287 7.96 -5.84 19.69
N ILE A 288 9.07 -5.11 19.59
CA ILE A 288 10.42 -5.71 19.64
C ILE A 288 10.65 -6.38 21.01
N SER A 289 10.11 -5.82 22.09
CA SER A 289 10.20 -6.42 23.43
C SER A 289 9.49 -7.76 23.51
N PHE A 290 8.30 -7.87 22.93
CA PHE A 290 7.59 -9.15 22.86
C PHE A 290 8.27 -10.16 21.96
N LEU A 291 8.85 -9.74 20.84
CA LEU A 291 9.66 -10.62 19.97
C LEU A 291 10.88 -11.15 20.73
N LEU A 292 11.58 -10.29 21.47
CA LEU A 292 12.74 -10.67 22.29
C LEU A 292 12.33 -11.61 23.43
N LYS A 293 11.24 -11.28 24.14
CA LYS A 293 10.63 -12.15 25.15
C LYS A 293 10.37 -13.54 24.57
N LYS A 294 9.74 -13.61 23.40
CA LYS A 294 9.42 -14.88 22.75
C LYS A 294 10.67 -15.67 22.38
N SER A 295 11.69 -15.02 21.83
CA SER A 295 12.98 -15.64 21.52
C SER A 295 13.69 -16.18 22.77
N CYS A 296 13.56 -15.51 23.91
CA CYS A 296 14.04 -16.02 25.21
C CYS A 296 13.27 -17.26 25.67
N GLU A 297 11.95 -17.28 25.55
CA GLU A 297 11.10 -18.44 25.90
C GLU A 297 11.47 -19.70 25.09
N ILE A 298 11.74 -19.55 23.79
CA ILE A 298 12.13 -20.67 22.93
C ILE A 298 13.64 -20.95 22.92
N ASN A 299 14.43 -20.19 23.69
CA ASN A 299 15.88 -20.33 23.83
C ASN A 299 16.65 -20.27 22.49
N ASN A 300 16.23 -19.39 21.56
CA ASN A 300 16.93 -19.20 20.28
C ASN A 300 18.01 -18.10 20.43
N LEU A 301 19.26 -18.50 20.60
CA LEU A 301 20.38 -17.57 20.88
C LEU A 301 20.64 -16.57 19.74
N GLU A 302 20.57 -17.01 18.48
CA GLU A 302 20.79 -16.15 17.31
C GLU A 302 19.74 -15.03 17.26
N LEU A 303 18.46 -15.39 17.41
CA LEU A 303 17.38 -14.39 17.46
C LEU A 303 17.50 -13.45 18.67
N ILE A 304 17.87 -13.97 19.84
CA ILE A 304 18.06 -13.13 21.04
C ILE A 304 19.16 -12.09 20.78
N GLU A 305 20.30 -12.50 20.21
CA GLU A 305 21.42 -11.59 19.94
C GLU A 305 21.07 -10.55 18.88
N SER A 306 20.44 -10.96 17.77
CA SER A 306 19.97 -10.03 16.73
C SER A 306 18.93 -9.03 17.27
N LEU A 307 17.93 -9.48 18.03
CA LEU A 307 16.91 -8.60 18.58
C LEU A 307 17.46 -7.65 19.65
N LEU A 308 18.44 -8.07 20.46
CA LEU A 308 19.14 -7.17 21.39
C LEU A 308 19.90 -6.07 20.65
N GLN A 309 20.53 -6.39 19.52
CA GLN A 309 21.20 -5.39 18.69
C GLN A 309 20.20 -4.41 18.08
N ILE A 310 19.10 -4.91 17.52
CA ILE A 310 18.01 -4.09 16.99
C ILE A 310 17.44 -3.18 18.07
N MET A 311 17.15 -3.72 19.26
CA MET A 311 16.61 -2.95 20.38
C MET A 311 17.58 -1.84 20.81
N SER A 312 18.87 -2.12 20.88
CA SER A 312 19.89 -1.12 21.24
C SER A 312 19.92 0.02 20.20
N ASN A 313 19.95 -0.32 18.91
CA ASN A 313 19.91 0.66 17.82
C ASN A 313 18.60 1.48 17.81
N HIS A 314 17.47 0.86 18.18
CA HIS A 314 16.17 1.53 18.30
C HIS A 314 16.17 2.52 19.47
N LEU A 315 16.63 2.07 20.64
CA LEU A 315 16.78 2.92 21.82
C LEU A 315 17.76 4.08 21.62
N ASP A 316 18.83 3.88 20.83
CA ASP A 316 19.73 4.95 20.40
C ASP A 316 18.96 6.08 19.71
N LYS A 317 18.10 5.74 18.75
CA LYS A 317 17.26 6.72 18.04
C LYS A 317 16.30 7.43 18.98
N ILE A 318 15.69 6.71 19.92
CA ILE A 318 14.78 7.32 20.90
C ILE A 318 15.53 8.30 21.80
N TYR A 319 16.70 7.90 22.29
CA TYR A 319 17.56 8.76 23.12
C TYR A 319 17.95 10.05 22.40
N ASP A 320 18.31 9.95 21.12
CA ASP A 320 18.69 11.10 20.30
C ASP A 320 17.53 12.08 20.05
N LEU A 321 16.28 11.60 20.09
CA LEU A 321 15.07 12.44 19.96
C LEU A 321 14.65 13.06 21.29
N ASN A 322 14.48 12.22 22.32
CA ASN A 322 13.95 12.63 23.60
C ASN A 322 14.43 11.67 24.71
N LYS A 323 15.28 12.21 25.58
CA LYS A 323 15.85 11.46 26.71
C LYS A 323 14.79 10.98 27.72
N ASN A 324 13.68 11.71 27.88
CA ASN A 324 12.61 11.29 28.78
C ASN A 324 11.86 10.08 28.21
N ASP A 325 11.60 10.07 26.89
CA ASP A 325 10.97 8.94 26.21
C ASP A 325 11.87 7.70 26.28
N PHE A 326 13.20 7.86 26.19
CA PHE A 326 14.15 6.76 26.36
C PHE A 326 14.00 6.03 27.70
N ASN A 327 13.88 6.76 28.81
CA ASN A 327 13.70 6.15 30.13
C ASN A 327 12.38 5.38 30.21
N LEU A 328 11.28 6.01 29.77
CA LEU A 328 9.96 5.38 29.75
C LEU A 328 9.94 4.11 28.89
N GLN A 329 10.59 4.16 27.71
CA GLN A 329 10.69 3.00 26.83
C GLN A 329 11.54 1.88 27.44
N TYR A 330 12.61 2.23 28.15
CA TYR A 330 13.42 1.25 28.85
C TYR A 330 12.63 0.51 29.94
N ASP A 331 11.82 1.22 30.73
CA ASP A 331 10.95 0.63 31.75
C ASP A 331 9.95 -0.36 31.12
N ASN A 332 9.31 0.03 30.01
CA ASN A 332 8.40 -0.85 29.26
C ASN A 332 9.09 -2.16 28.80
N ILE A 333 10.35 -2.08 28.35
CA ILE A 333 11.12 -3.25 27.94
C ILE A 333 11.33 -4.20 29.13
N ILE A 334 11.71 -3.67 30.29
CA ILE A 334 11.91 -4.47 31.51
C ILE A 334 10.62 -5.19 31.88
N ASP A 335 9.51 -4.47 31.94
CA ASP A 335 8.22 -5.02 32.35
C ASP A 335 7.80 -6.18 31.46
N ILE A 336 7.94 -6.03 30.14
CA ILE A 336 7.56 -7.07 29.17
C ILE A 336 8.46 -8.31 29.29
N ILE A 337 9.78 -8.13 29.35
CA ILE A 337 10.74 -9.25 29.31
C ILE A 337 10.77 -10.01 30.66
N THR A 338 10.58 -9.31 31.78
CA THR A 338 10.61 -9.91 33.13
C THR A 338 9.55 -11.00 33.28
N ASN A 339 8.40 -10.83 32.65
CA ASN A 339 7.28 -11.78 32.65
C ASN A 339 7.61 -13.15 32.01
N ALA A 340 8.76 -13.34 31.34
CA ALA A 340 9.17 -14.65 30.83
C ALA A 340 9.81 -15.56 31.89
N HIS A 341 10.24 -14.99 33.02
CA HIS A 341 10.79 -15.68 34.21
C HIS A 341 11.90 -16.75 33.97
N ASN A 342 12.59 -16.74 32.82
CA ASN A 342 13.58 -17.75 32.47
C ASN A 342 15.03 -17.23 32.50
N LYS A 343 16.02 -18.14 32.43
CA LYS A 343 17.44 -17.77 32.49
C LYS A 343 17.84 -16.82 31.36
N LYS A 344 17.31 -17.04 30.15
CA LYS A 344 17.63 -16.23 28.97
C LYS A 344 17.07 -14.83 29.05
N SER A 345 15.87 -14.64 29.59
CA SER A 345 15.30 -13.31 29.82
C SER A 345 16.14 -12.52 30.84
N ARG A 346 16.61 -13.16 31.93
CA ARG A 346 17.54 -12.52 32.88
C ARG A 346 18.88 -12.15 32.24
N GLU A 347 19.43 -13.00 31.38
CA GLU A 347 20.66 -12.70 30.63
C GLU A 347 20.47 -11.54 29.66
N ALA A 348 19.34 -11.48 28.95
CA ALA A 348 18.99 -10.40 28.04
C ALA A 348 18.81 -9.07 28.80
N LEU A 349 18.09 -9.08 29.92
CA LEU A 349 17.91 -7.91 30.78
C LEU A 349 19.24 -7.36 31.30
N LYS A 350 20.17 -8.22 31.73
CA LYS A 350 21.52 -7.78 32.13
C LYS A 350 22.29 -7.08 31.01
N LYS A 351 22.15 -7.54 29.77
CA LYS A 351 22.76 -6.88 28.60
C LYS A 351 22.13 -5.50 28.36
N LEU A 352 20.81 -5.39 28.46
CA LEU A 352 20.07 -4.12 28.32
C LEU A 352 20.35 -3.14 29.46
N GLU A 353 20.45 -3.61 30.70
CA GLU A 353 20.84 -2.81 31.87
C GLU A 353 22.24 -2.23 31.74
N LYS A 354 23.21 -3.06 31.30
CA LYS A 354 24.55 -2.58 31.00
C LYS A 354 24.53 -1.49 29.92
N TYR A 355 23.72 -1.66 28.87
CA TYR A 355 23.56 -0.66 27.82
C TYR A 355 22.93 0.64 28.34
N TYR A 356 21.87 0.54 29.14
CA TYR A 356 21.20 1.69 29.77
C TYR A 356 22.17 2.51 30.62
N LEU A 357 22.90 1.86 31.54
CA LEU A 357 23.87 2.52 32.41
C LEU A 357 24.96 3.25 31.61
N GLN A 358 25.48 2.62 30.55
CA GLN A 358 26.47 3.26 29.67
C GLN A 358 25.94 4.50 28.94
N LYS A 359 24.63 4.57 28.69
CA LYS A 359 23.98 5.70 28.04
C LYS A 359 23.58 6.79 29.04
N SER A 360 23.12 6.43 30.23
CA SER A 360 22.77 7.38 31.30
C SER A 360 24.00 8.11 31.85
N ASP A 361 25.15 7.42 31.95
CA ASP A 361 26.39 7.97 32.51
C ASP A 361 27.17 8.89 31.56
N LYS A 362 26.81 8.92 30.26
CA LYS A 362 27.39 9.87 29.30
C LYS A 362 26.86 11.29 29.53
N LYS A 363 27.41 11.98 30.54
CA LYS A 363 27.49 13.45 30.54
C LYS A 363 28.32 13.89 29.33
N SER A 364 27.71 14.67 28.44
CA SER A 364 28.34 15.61 27.51
C SER A 364 29.76 15.26 27.04
N ASN A 365 29.90 14.35 26.07
CA ASN A 365 31.01 14.42 25.12
C ASN A 365 30.67 13.61 23.87
N LYS A 366 30.25 14.31 22.81
CA LYS A 366 30.13 13.76 21.47
C LYS A 366 31.51 13.35 20.97
N LYS A 367 31.78 12.05 20.97
CA LYS A 367 32.61 11.41 19.95
C LYS A 367 31.88 10.15 19.49
N ILE A 368 31.16 10.30 18.38
CA ILE A 368 30.63 9.18 17.61
C ILE A 368 31.85 8.46 17.03
N ILE A 369 32.17 7.29 17.60
CA ILE A 369 33.11 6.36 16.97
C ILE A 369 32.23 5.39 16.18
N TYR A 370 32.15 5.61 14.87
CA TYR A 370 31.71 4.59 13.94
C TYR A 370 32.76 3.47 13.95
N SER A 371 32.55 2.42 14.74
CA SER A 371 33.32 1.19 14.59
C SER A 371 32.79 0.44 13.37
N ASN A 372 33.55 0.56 12.28
CA ASN A 372 33.46 -0.27 11.08
C ASN A 372 33.33 -1.76 11.43
N PHE A 373 32.19 -2.37 11.11
CA PHE A 373 32.11 -3.83 10.99
C PHE A 373 31.50 -4.22 9.64
N LYS A 374 32.37 -4.80 8.80
CA LYS A 374 32.03 -5.48 7.56
C LYS A 374 31.12 -6.67 7.88
N ASN A 375 29.81 -6.52 7.73
CA ASN A 375 28.94 -7.67 7.57
C ASN A 375 29.25 -8.35 6.23
N LYS A 376 29.65 -9.63 6.30
CA LYS A 376 29.68 -10.53 5.15
C LYS A 376 28.29 -10.48 4.50
N LYS A 377 28.26 -10.06 3.24
CA LYS A 377 27.07 -10.03 2.39
C LYS A 377 26.39 -11.40 2.38
N ALA A 378 25.33 -11.55 3.17
CA ALA A 378 24.23 -12.39 2.74
C ALA A 378 23.59 -11.65 1.56
N ASN A 379 23.66 -12.25 0.37
CA ASN A 379 23.09 -11.71 -0.85
C ASN A 379 21.56 -11.71 -0.75
N ILE A 380 20.99 -10.73 -0.06
CA ILE A 380 19.71 -10.16 -0.45
C ILE A 380 20.04 -8.72 -0.83
N LYS A 381 20.25 -8.51 -2.14
CA LYS A 381 20.30 -7.17 -2.72
C LYS A 381 18.89 -6.58 -2.59
N VAL A 382 18.54 -6.02 -1.45
CA VAL A 382 17.69 -4.82 -1.45
C VAL A 382 18.69 -3.69 -1.68
N SER A 383 19.03 -3.44 -2.95
CA SER A 383 19.83 -2.28 -3.30
C SER A 383 19.13 -1.05 -2.73
N ALA A 384 19.84 -0.29 -1.90
CA ALA A 384 19.47 1.08 -1.51
C ALA A 384 19.52 2.07 -2.71
N LYS A 385 19.25 1.58 -3.93
CA LYS A 385 19.27 2.32 -5.18
C LYS A 385 17.95 2.29 -5.94
N ASP A 386 16.96 1.52 -5.50
CA ASP A 386 15.66 1.49 -6.14
C ASP A 386 14.64 2.09 -5.17
N ASP A 387 14.71 3.41 -4.96
CA ASP A 387 13.55 4.20 -4.53
C ASP A 387 12.55 4.26 -5.69
N LYS A 388 12.18 3.09 -6.22
CA LYS A 388 11.09 3.00 -7.18
C LYS A 388 9.85 3.34 -6.38
N ILE A 389 9.26 4.49 -6.67
CA ILE A 389 7.94 4.85 -6.16
C ILE A 389 6.96 3.95 -6.91
N TYR A 390 6.37 3.00 -6.20
CA TYR A 390 5.31 2.17 -6.77
C TYR A 390 4.00 2.94 -6.67
N SER A 391 3.19 2.82 -7.72
CA SER A 391 1.81 3.28 -7.70
C SER A 391 0.96 2.40 -6.78
N HIS A 392 -0.14 2.92 -6.25
CA HIS A 392 -1.13 2.10 -5.53
C HIS A 392 -1.78 1.05 -6.42
N PHE A 393 -1.84 1.29 -7.73
CA PHE A 393 -2.18 0.24 -8.70
C PHE A 393 -1.19 -0.93 -8.63
N GLU A 394 0.12 -0.67 -8.67
CA GLU A 394 1.15 -1.70 -8.50
C GLU A 394 1.04 -2.42 -7.15
N GLU A 395 0.76 -1.68 -6.06
CA GLU A 395 0.55 -2.29 -4.74
C GLU A 395 -0.64 -3.26 -4.74
N ILE A 396 -1.81 -2.83 -5.23
CA ILE A 396 -3.00 -3.68 -5.27
C ILE A 396 -2.74 -4.91 -6.15
N LEU A 397 -2.21 -4.71 -7.35
CA LEU A 397 -2.00 -5.78 -8.32
C LEU A 397 -0.97 -6.81 -7.84
N ILE A 398 0.21 -6.35 -7.43
CA ILE A 398 1.34 -7.24 -7.09
C ILE A 398 1.12 -7.93 -5.74
N LEU A 399 0.44 -7.28 -4.80
CA LEU A 399 0.22 -7.87 -3.48
C LEU A 399 -0.99 -8.79 -3.48
N ALA A 400 -2.01 -8.57 -4.33
CA ALA A 400 -3.16 -9.47 -4.41
C ALA A 400 -2.88 -10.76 -5.22
N ALA A 401 -2.09 -10.66 -6.30
CA ALA A 401 -1.66 -11.80 -7.12
C ALA A 401 -0.61 -12.64 -6.40
#